data_AF-A0A957TVL1-F1
#
_entry.id   AF-A0A957TVL1-F1
#
_cell.length_a   1.000
_cell.length_b   1.000
_cell.length_c   1.000
_cell.angle_alpha   90.00
_cell.angle_beta   90.00
_cell.angle_gamma   90.00
#
_symmetry.space_group_name_H-M   'P 1'
#
loop_
_entity.id
_entity.type
_entity.pdbx_description
1 polymer ?
#
loop_
_entity_poly.entity_id
_entity_poly.type
_entity_poly.pdbx_seq_one_letter_code
_entity_poly.pdbx_strand_id
1 'polypeptide(L)'
;MRPLLKNVTLWSLTLGHFSVDMLAGAMPIVVGLYLKESLGLSLAQIGLLLGAFKMTSSLTQPIFGYLSDRYGGRWFAVGGVLWIAAFQGLVGYMPTFGSALAMAMLAGFGSAAFHPQGASGANIAAGDQKTAGVAMFMLGGNMGFAVGPILAALIMGSFGMHGTAVLAGIVLVIAPLLYFLTGRAVKQGTNKEANWRIELNPLFTTIAVVALIVVMSLRAWGSESFSSFVPQFFVDIAGFSKAEASLLSSLMLFTLAFGSITGGILADRIGAVRVMATSMLLAAPLMAAVFLLGDARAFWVAPFLGFCNGAAWPPMLVMAQSLFHKNRGVGSGVALGFVFAMGGLGVNLTGWLAEPTQLGLYNAMMLLSVVPLITAMLVFLLPARSAKPAVMPGQAVPVKG
;
A
#
# COMPACT_ATOMS: atom_id res chain seq x y z
N MET A 1 5.49 1.64 25.80
CA MET A 1 5.68 0.40 25.00
C MET A 1 5.20 -0.89 25.67
N ARG A 2 5.63 -1.25 26.90
CA ARG A 2 5.18 -2.50 27.57
C ARG A 2 3.65 -2.74 27.57
N PRO A 3 2.78 -1.72 27.77
CA PRO A 3 1.33 -1.92 27.70
C PRO A 3 0.82 -2.25 26.29
N LEU A 4 1.44 -1.69 25.24
CA LEU A 4 1.06 -1.98 23.84
C LEU A 4 1.41 -3.41 23.46
N LEU A 5 2.58 -3.88 23.87
CA LEU A 5 3.04 -5.24 23.57
C LEU A 5 2.16 -6.33 24.21
N LYS A 6 1.40 -5.98 25.26
CA LYS A 6 0.44 -6.88 25.92
C LYS A 6 -1.00 -6.68 25.41
N ASN A 7 -1.25 -5.73 24.52
CA ASN A 7 -2.59 -5.43 24.04
C ASN A 7 -3.02 -6.41 22.94
N VAL A 8 -3.87 -7.36 23.32
CA VAL A 8 -4.35 -8.44 22.45
C VAL A 8 -5.15 -7.90 21.26
N THR A 9 -5.99 -6.87 21.45
CA THR A 9 -6.75 -6.25 20.36
C THR A 9 -5.83 -5.62 19.33
N LEU A 10 -4.79 -4.90 19.76
CA LEU A 10 -3.83 -4.27 18.86
C LEU A 10 -3.05 -5.30 18.05
N TRP A 11 -2.56 -6.37 18.68
CA TRP A 11 -1.90 -7.47 17.99
C TRP A 11 -2.83 -8.19 17.02
N SER A 12 -4.09 -8.38 17.40
CA SER A 12 -5.09 -8.94 16.51
C SER A 12 -5.27 -8.07 15.27
N LEU A 13 -5.48 -6.76 15.40
CA LEU A 13 -5.62 -5.88 14.24
C LEU A 13 -4.34 -5.84 13.39
N THR A 14 -3.18 -5.91 14.03
CA THR A 14 -1.88 -6.00 13.35
C THR A 14 -1.74 -7.28 12.54
N LEU A 15 -2.15 -8.43 13.08
CA LEU A 15 -2.20 -9.72 12.37
C LEU A 15 -3.22 -9.72 11.23
N GLY A 16 -4.36 -9.04 11.41
CA GLY A 16 -5.32 -8.82 10.34
C GLY A 16 -4.71 -8.04 9.17
N HIS A 17 -4.00 -6.96 9.47
CA HIS A 17 -3.34 -6.13 8.46
C HIS A 17 -2.25 -6.89 7.73
N PHE A 18 -1.41 -7.61 8.48
CA PHE A 18 -0.44 -8.54 7.92
C PHE A 18 -1.10 -9.52 6.95
N SER A 19 -2.24 -10.12 7.33
CA SER A 19 -2.90 -11.14 6.51
C SER A 19 -3.45 -10.58 5.19
N VAL A 20 -4.11 -9.42 5.24
CA VAL A 20 -4.65 -8.75 4.04
C VAL A 20 -3.53 -8.35 3.10
N ASP A 21 -2.47 -7.73 3.64
CA ASP A 21 -1.36 -7.23 2.84
C ASP A 21 -0.41 -8.32 2.37
N MET A 22 -0.35 -9.46 3.07
CA MET A 22 0.33 -10.66 2.59
C MET A 22 -0.30 -11.18 1.31
N LEU A 23 -1.63 -11.28 1.26
CA LEU A 23 -2.30 -11.69 0.03
C LEU A 23 -2.15 -10.63 -1.07
N ALA A 24 -2.27 -9.34 -0.73
CA ALA A 24 -2.04 -8.26 -1.70
C ALA A 24 -0.61 -8.25 -2.26
N GLY A 25 0.40 -8.49 -1.42
CA GLY A 25 1.81 -8.61 -1.80
C GLY A 25 2.14 -9.88 -2.58
N ALA A 26 1.35 -10.95 -2.41
CA ALA A 26 1.47 -12.17 -3.21
C ALA A 26 0.94 -12.00 -4.64
N MET A 27 0.00 -11.08 -4.88
CA MET A 27 -0.70 -10.95 -6.16
C MET A 27 0.20 -10.70 -7.38
N PRO A 28 1.26 -9.86 -7.33
CA PRO A 28 2.19 -9.72 -8.46
C PRO A 28 2.82 -11.05 -8.89
N ILE A 29 3.16 -11.92 -7.92
CA ILE A 29 3.71 -13.26 -8.20
C ILE A 29 2.62 -14.17 -8.78
N VAL A 30 1.46 -14.22 -8.12
CA VAL A 30 0.33 -15.05 -8.56
C VAL A 30 -0.10 -14.69 -9.98
N VAL A 31 -0.27 -13.41 -10.27
CA VAL A 31 -0.81 -12.92 -11.54
C VAL A 31 0.25 -12.92 -12.63
N GLY A 32 1.40 -12.30 -12.36
CA GLY A 32 2.49 -12.16 -13.33
C GLY A 32 3.15 -13.48 -13.65
N LEU A 33 3.61 -14.22 -12.63
CA LEU A 33 4.48 -15.38 -12.86
C LEU A 33 3.73 -16.70 -13.07
N TYR A 34 2.44 -16.79 -12.71
CA TYR A 34 1.71 -18.05 -12.82
C TYR A 34 0.40 -17.90 -13.63
N LEU A 35 -0.44 -16.91 -13.34
CA LEU A 35 -1.72 -16.75 -14.05
C LEU A 35 -1.48 -16.36 -15.52
N LYS A 36 -0.45 -15.57 -15.77
CA LYS A 36 0.03 -15.24 -17.12
C LYS A 36 0.30 -16.48 -17.95
N GLU A 37 1.08 -17.43 -17.43
CA GLU A 37 1.41 -18.68 -18.14
C GLU A 37 0.16 -19.55 -18.30
N SER A 38 -0.65 -19.67 -17.26
CA SER A 38 -1.83 -20.56 -17.25
C SER A 38 -2.95 -20.09 -18.19
N LEU A 39 -3.15 -18.78 -18.35
CA LEU A 39 -4.23 -18.20 -19.17
C LEU A 39 -3.72 -17.51 -20.43
N GLY A 40 -2.40 -17.49 -20.67
CA GLY A 40 -1.80 -16.76 -21.78
C GLY A 40 -2.03 -15.25 -21.69
N LEU A 41 -1.93 -14.67 -20.48
CA LEU A 41 -2.24 -13.25 -20.29
C LEU A 41 -1.19 -12.34 -20.94
N SER A 42 -1.69 -11.24 -21.51
CA SER A 42 -0.85 -10.13 -21.94
C SER A 42 -0.36 -9.30 -20.75
N LEU A 43 0.66 -8.47 -20.95
CA LEU A 43 1.17 -7.58 -19.89
C LEU A 43 0.16 -6.48 -19.54
N ALA A 44 -0.62 -6.02 -20.53
CA ALA A 44 -1.76 -5.13 -20.33
C ALA A 44 -2.85 -5.78 -19.47
N GLN A 45 -3.12 -7.08 -19.65
CA GLN A 45 -4.08 -7.81 -18.81
C GLN A 45 -3.58 -7.99 -17.38
N ILE A 46 -2.29 -8.29 -17.17
CA ILE A 46 -1.68 -8.30 -15.83
C ILE A 46 -1.84 -6.93 -15.16
N GLY A 47 -1.51 -5.87 -15.89
CA GLY A 47 -1.64 -4.49 -15.42
C GLY A 47 -3.09 -4.19 -15.02
N LEU A 48 -4.04 -4.47 -15.91
CA LEU A 48 -5.46 -4.25 -15.68
C LEU A 48 -6.00 -5.00 -14.46
N LEU A 49 -5.61 -6.25 -14.26
CA LEU A 49 -6.05 -7.06 -13.12
C LEU A 49 -5.52 -6.51 -11.79
N LEU A 50 -4.21 -6.24 -11.72
CA LEU A 50 -3.59 -5.70 -10.51
C LEU A 50 -4.08 -4.28 -10.22
N GLY A 51 -4.18 -3.43 -11.24
CA GLY A 51 -4.66 -2.07 -11.11
C GLY A 51 -6.14 -2.00 -10.74
N ALA A 52 -7.00 -2.86 -11.30
CA ALA A 52 -8.42 -2.92 -10.92
C ALA A 52 -8.62 -3.35 -9.46
N PHE A 53 -7.85 -4.33 -8.97
CA PHE A 53 -7.83 -4.68 -7.55
C PHE A 53 -7.44 -3.47 -6.68
N LYS A 54 -6.38 -2.73 -7.07
CA LYS A 54 -5.94 -1.54 -6.32
C LYS A 54 -7.02 -0.46 -6.30
N MET A 55 -7.65 -0.20 -7.44
CA MET A 55 -8.74 0.77 -7.54
C MET A 55 -9.94 0.39 -6.67
N THR A 56 -10.44 -0.85 -6.73
CA THR A 56 -11.56 -1.27 -5.89
C THR A 56 -11.18 -1.29 -4.41
N SER A 57 -9.95 -1.70 -4.06
CA SER A 57 -9.46 -1.71 -2.67
C SER A 57 -9.31 -0.33 -2.03
N SER A 58 -9.22 0.73 -2.83
CA SER A 58 -8.91 2.07 -2.33
C SER A 58 -10.09 3.04 -2.47
N LEU A 59 -10.72 3.07 -3.65
CA LEU A 59 -11.84 3.98 -3.91
C LEU A 59 -13.07 3.68 -3.05
N THR A 60 -13.21 2.44 -2.57
CA THR A 60 -14.38 2.00 -1.82
C THR A 60 -14.18 2.04 -0.29
N GLN A 61 -12.98 2.35 0.19
CA GLN A 61 -12.69 2.48 1.63
C GLN A 61 -13.62 3.47 2.36
N PRO A 62 -13.96 4.65 1.81
CA PRO A 62 -14.89 5.56 2.47
C PRO A 62 -16.29 4.96 2.68
N ILE A 63 -16.76 4.15 1.72
CA ILE A 63 -18.05 3.46 1.80
C ILE A 63 -18.03 2.46 2.96
N PHE A 64 -16.99 1.62 3.01
CA PHE A 64 -16.86 0.65 4.10
C PHE A 64 -16.63 1.30 5.45
N GLY A 65 -15.87 2.41 5.51
CA GLY A 65 -15.74 3.24 6.71
C GLY A 65 -17.10 3.69 7.25
N TYR A 66 -17.94 4.27 6.39
CA TYR A 66 -19.31 4.67 6.77
C TYR A 66 -20.17 3.48 7.23
N LEU A 67 -20.16 2.37 6.47
CA LEU A 67 -20.97 1.19 6.80
C LEU A 67 -20.55 0.57 8.15
N SER A 68 -19.26 0.52 8.39
CA SER A 68 -18.70 -0.03 9.63
C SER A 68 -18.93 0.85 10.85
N ASP A 69 -18.97 2.18 10.70
CA ASP A 69 -19.40 3.08 11.77
C ASP A 69 -20.87 2.86 12.15
N ARG A 70 -21.72 2.52 11.16
CA ARG A 70 -23.17 2.29 11.33
C ARG A 70 -23.52 0.90 11.86
N TYR A 71 -22.87 -0.13 11.35
CA TYR A 71 -23.22 -1.55 11.62
C TYR A 71 -22.20 -2.27 12.53
N GLY A 72 -21.12 -1.58 12.92
CA GLY A 72 -20.11 -2.07 13.86
C GLY A 72 -18.84 -2.59 13.17
N GLY A 73 -17.69 -2.04 13.57
CA GLY A 73 -16.39 -2.26 12.93
C GLY A 73 -15.86 -3.69 12.92
N ARG A 74 -16.17 -4.49 13.94
CA ARG A 74 -15.65 -5.86 14.07
C ARG A 74 -16.05 -6.76 12.90
N TRP A 75 -17.28 -6.63 12.42
CA TRP A 75 -17.78 -7.45 11.31
C TRP A 75 -17.08 -7.12 9.99
N PHE A 76 -16.77 -5.85 9.75
CA PHE A 76 -16.03 -5.43 8.56
C PHE A 76 -14.55 -5.76 8.64
N ALA A 77 -13.95 -5.70 9.82
CA ALA A 77 -12.58 -6.14 10.02
C ALA A 77 -12.43 -7.66 9.73
N VAL A 78 -13.19 -8.51 10.42
CA VAL A 78 -13.08 -9.97 10.22
C VAL A 78 -13.64 -10.38 8.86
N GLY A 79 -14.81 -9.86 8.51
CA GLY A 79 -15.46 -10.16 7.22
C GLY A 79 -14.63 -9.70 6.04
N GLY A 80 -13.95 -8.55 6.13
CA GLY A 80 -13.04 -8.06 5.08
C GLY A 80 -11.85 -8.99 4.84
N VAL A 81 -11.23 -9.50 5.92
CA VAL A 81 -10.13 -10.49 5.84
C VAL A 81 -10.61 -11.79 5.20
N LEU A 82 -11.77 -12.31 5.62
CA LEU A 82 -12.37 -13.51 5.02
C LEU A 82 -12.73 -13.29 3.55
N TRP A 83 -13.26 -12.12 3.23
CA TRP A 83 -13.68 -11.73 1.87
C TRP A 83 -12.48 -11.70 0.93
N ILE A 84 -11.41 -10.97 1.26
CA ILE A 84 -10.22 -10.93 0.40
C ILE A 84 -9.61 -12.31 0.24
N ALA A 85 -9.51 -13.10 1.32
CA ALA A 85 -8.97 -14.46 1.27
C ALA A 85 -9.80 -15.36 0.35
N ALA A 86 -11.13 -15.32 0.46
CA ALA A 86 -12.01 -16.11 -0.40
C ALA A 86 -11.83 -15.75 -1.88
N PHE A 87 -11.93 -14.47 -2.24
CA PHE A 87 -11.89 -14.08 -3.65
C PHE A 87 -10.49 -14.17 -4.26
N GLN A 88 -9.42 -13.82 -3.55
CA GLN A 88 -8.05 -14.04 -4.06
C GLN A 88 -7.68 -15.53 -4.10
N GLY A 89 -8.19 -16.32 -3.15
CA GLY A 89 -8.04 -17.77 -3.17
C GLY A 89 -8.69 -18.44 -4.38
N LEU A 90 -9.77 -17.86 -4.90
CA LEU A 90 -10.47 -18.35 -6.09
C LEU A 90 -9.82 -17.91 -7.41
N VAL A 91 -8.94 -16.89 -7.41
CA VAL A 91 -8.32 -16.36 -8.66
C VAL A 91 -7.63 -17.45 -9.46
N GLY A 92 -6.92 -18.37 -8.80
CA GLY A 92 -6.18 -19.42 -9.50
C GLY A 92 -7.03 -20.54 -10.10
N TYR A 93 -8.35 -20.51 -9.88
CA TYR A 93 -9.31 -21.45 -10.43
C TYR A 93 -10.15 -20.83 -11.56
N MET A 94 -9.93 -19.55 -11.86
CA MET A 94 -10.72 -18.83 -12.86
C MET A 94 -10.27 -19.22 -14.27
N PRO A 95 -11.19 -19.71 -15.14
CA PRO A 95 -10.82 -20.27 -16.45
C PRO A 95 -10.53 -19.20 -17.51
N THR A 96 -10.86 -17.94 -17.23
CA THR A 96 -10.68 -16.83 -18.18
C THR A 96 -10.16 -15.59 -17.50
N PHE A 97 -9.54 -14.70 -18.27
CA PHE A 97 -9.12 -13.37 -17.80
C PHE A 97 -10.28 -12.59 -17.15
N GLY A 98 -11.46 -12.58 -17.79
CA GLY A 98 -12.62 -11.85 -17.27
C GLY A 98 -13.07 -12.34 -15.90
N SER A 99 -13.11 -13.67 -15.71
CA SER A 99 -13.41 -14.26 -14.40
C SER A 99 -12.33 -13.96 -13.34
N ALA A 100 -11.05 -14.00 -13.71
CA ALA A 100 -9.96 -13.67 -12.79
C ALA A 100 -9.97 -12.18 -12.39
N LEU A 101 -10.23 -11.29 -13.34
CA LEU A 101 -10.41 -9.86 -13.12
C LEU A 101 -11.58 -9.59 -12.17
N ALA A 102 -12.73 -10.26 -12.37
CA ALA A 102 -13.86 -10.14 -11.48
C ALA A 102 -13.51 -10.56 -10.04
N MET A 103 -12.82 -11.69 -9.86
CA MET A 103 -12.36 -12.13 -8.54
C MET A 103 -11.38 -11.13 -7.91
N ALA A 104 -10.44 -10.58 -8.68
CA ALA A 104 -9.50 -9.57 -8.20
C ALA A 104 -10.22 -8.26 -7.78
N MET A 105 -11.18 -7.79 -8.56
CA MET A 105 -12.00 -6.63 -8.20
C MET A 105 -12.81 -6.89 -6.93
N LEU A 106 -13.44 -8.06 -6.82
CA LEU A 106 -14.22 -8.48 -5.66
C LEU A 106 -13.35 -8.57 -4.40
N ALA A 107 -12.15 -9.14 -4.52
CA ALA A 107 -11.17 -9.18 -3.44
C ALA A 107 -10.78 -7.79 -2.92
N GLY A 108 -10.71 -6.79 -3.80
CA GLY A 108 -10.41 -5.41 -3.41
C GLY A 108 -11.42 -4.86 -2.40
N PHE A 109 -12.72 -5.19 -2.53
CA PHE A 109 -13.70 -4.78 -1.53
C PHE A 109 -13.43 -5.37 -0.13
N GLY A 110 -12.88 -6.59 -0.05
CA GLY A 110 -12.47 -7.18 1.23
C GLY A 110 -11.34 -6.40 1.90
N SER A 111 -10.32 -6.02 1.10
CA SER A 111 -9.27 -5.10 1.55
C SER A 111 -9.87 -3.76 2.04
N ALA A 112 -10.76 -3.17 1.25
CA ALA A 112 -11.38 -1.89 1.57
C ALA A 112 -12.24 -1.95 2.84
N ALA A 113 -12.89 -3.09 3.11
CA ALA A 113 -13.65 -3.34 4.33
C ALA A 113 -12.77 -3.40 5.59
N PHE A 114 -11.57 -3.96 5.48
CA PHE A 114 -10.65 -4.11 6.60
C PHE A 114 -9.95 -2.81 6.99
N HIS A 115 -9.31 -2.12 6.04
CA HIS A 115 -8.32 -1.07 6.34
C HIS A 115 -8.82 0.10 7.22
N PRO A 116 -9.99 0.72 6.96
CA PRO A 116 -10.50 1.80 7.79
C PRO A 116 -10.71 1.37 9.25
N GLN A 117 -11.24 0.16 9.44
CA GLN A 117 -11.55 -0.39 10.75
C GLN A 117 -10.31 -0.92 11.47
N GLY A 118 -9.36 -1.48 10.74
CA GLY A 118 -8.04 -1.84 11.27
C GLY A 118 -7.31 -0.64 11.83
N ALA A 119 -7.22 0.44 11.04
CA ALA A 119 -6.54 1.67 11.45
C ALA A 119 -7.24 2.38 12.61
N SER A 120 -8.57 2.54 12.54
CA SER A 120 -9.38 3.15 13.61
C SER A 120 -9.30 2.32 14.89
N GLY A 121 -9.48 1.00 14.79
CA GLY A 121 -9.39 0.08 15.92
C GLY A 121 -8.01 0.06 16.56
N ALA A 122 -6.93 0.12 15.77
CA ALA A 122 -5.56 0.15 16.31
C ALA A 122 -5.30 1.45 17.08
N ASN A 123 -5.81 2.58 16.58
CA ASN A 123 -5.74 3.87 17.26
C ASN A 123 -6.51 3.85 18.60
N ILE A 124 -7.71 3.27 18.62
CA ILE A 124 -8.52 3.10 19.84
C ILE A 124 -7.81 2.18 20.84
N ALA A 125 -7.34 1.01 20.40
CA ALA A 125 -6.67 0.03 21.25
C ALA A 125 -5.38 0.60 21.87
N ALA A 126 -4.71 1.52 21.18
CA ALA A 126 -3.48 2.14 21.67
C ALA A 126 -3.68 3.11 22.85
N GLY A 127 -4.91 3.58 23.11
CA GLY A 127 -5.22 4.53 24.17
C GLY A 127 -4.42 5.82 24.01
N ASP A 128 -3.61 6.17 25.01
CA ASP A 128 -2.75 7.36 24.98
C ASP A 128 -1.52 7.20 24.07
N GLN A 129 -1.14 5.97 23.72
CA GLN A 129 0.05 5.69 22.90
C GLN A 129 -0.29 5.56 21.40
N LYS A 130 -1.16 6.44 20.88
CA LYS A 130 -1.75 6.39 19.53
C LYS A 130 -0.72 6.20 18.41
N THR A 131 0.32 7.03 18.39
CA THR A 131 1.38 6.96 17.36
C THR A 131 2.07 5.60 17.34
N ALA A 132 2.41 5.07 18.51
CA ALA A 132 3.08 3.77 18.61
C ALA A 132 2.14 2.61 18.26
N GLY A 133 0.85 2.70 18.57
CA GLY A 133 -0.14 1.71 18.16
C GLY A 133 -0.37 1.69 16.65
N VAL A 134 -0.52 2.85 16.02
CA VAL A 134 -0.63 2.95 14.55
C VAL A 134 0.65 2.46 13.88
N ALA A 135 1.83 2.78 14.43
CA ALA A 135 3.10 2.25 13.91
C ALA A 135 3.17 0.72 13.98
N MET A 136 2.70 0.11 15.07
CA MET A 136 2.61 -1.35 15.19
C MET A 136 1.65 -1.96 14.16
N PHE A 137 0.48 -1.34 13.97
CA PHE A 137 -0.46 -1.75 12.93
C PHE A 137 0.18 -1.68 11.53
N MET A 138 0.85 -0.58 11.20
CA MET A 138 1.53 -0.40 9.90
C MET A 138 2.69 -1.38 9.70
N LEU A 139 3.42 -1.72 10.77
CA LEU A 139 4.44 -2.77 10.71
C LEU A 139 3.83 -4.10 10.25
N GLY A 140 2.65 -4.47 10.75
CA GLY A 140 1.93 -5.67 10.31
C GLY A 140 1.71 -5.70 8.80
N GLY A 141 1.08 -4.67 8.25
CA GLY A 141 0.79 -4.59 6.81
C GLY A 141 2.04 -4.60 5.93
N ASN A 142 3.05 -3.78 6.28
CA ASN A 142 4.32 -3.75 5.56
C ASN A 142 5.05 -5.11 5.57
N MET A 143 5.03 -5.80 6.71
CA MET A 143 5.58 -7.16 6.79
C MET A 143 4.76 -8.15 5.97
N GLY A 144 3.45 -7.99 5.90
CA GLY A 144 2.57 -8.74 5.01
C GLY A 144 3.03 -8.60 3.56
N PHE A 145 3.10 -7.37 3.05
CA PHE A 145 3.60 -7.08 1.71
C PHE A 145 4.98 -7.69 1.44
N ALA A 146 5.91 -7.59 2.39
CA ALA A 146 7.25 -8.14 2.25
C ALA A 146 7.28 -9.67 2.24
N VAL A 147 6.41 -10.35 2.98
CA VAL A 147 6.36 -11.81 3.07
C VAL A 147 5.57 -12.44 1.92
N GLY A 148 4.57 -11.72 1.39
CA GLY A 148 3.67 -12.17 0.33
C GLY A 148 4.37 -12.80 -0.88
N PRO A 149 5.34 -12.13 -1.54
CA PRO A 149 6.01 -12.67 -2.73
C PRO A 149 6.75 -13.99 -2.47
N ILE A 150 7.51 -14.11 -1.38
CA ILE A 150 8.21 -15.36 -1.04
C ILE A 150 7.22 -16.49 -0.75
N LEU A 151 6.17 -16.23 0.04
CA LEU A 151 5.14 -17.25 0.30
C LEU A 151 4.44 -17.68 -0.98
N ALA A 152 4.11 -16.73 -1.86
CA ALA A 152 3.54 -17.02 -3.16
C ALA A 152 4.49 -17.89 -4.00
N ALA A 153 5.78 -17.57 -4.07
CA ALA A 153 6.74 -18.36 -4.83
C ALA A 153 6.82 -19.81 -4.34
N LEU A 154 6.89 -20.02 -3.02
CA LEU A 154 6.98 -21.35 -2.41
C LEU A 154 5.70 -22.17 -2.61
N ILE A 155 4.54 -21.57 -2.33
CA ILE A 155 3.25 -22.25 -2.41
C ILE A 155 2.87 -22.51 -3.86
N MET A 156 2.96 -21.51 -4.73
CA MET A 156 2.64 -21.67 -6.15
C MET A 156 3.64 -22.58 -6.86
N GLY A 157 4.91 -22.61 -6.42
CA GLY A 157 5.91 -23.56 -6.93
C GLY A 157 5.56 -25.01 -6.63
N SER A 158 4.85 -25.27 -5.52
CA SER A 158 4.46 -26.63 -5.10
C SER A 158 3.07 -27.04 -5.61
N PHE A 159 2.13 -26.10 -5.66
CA PHE A 159 0.70 -26.36 -5.95
C PHE A 159 0.23 -25.76 -7.29
N GLY A 160 1.12 -25.14 -8.06
CA GLY A 160 0.77 -24.40 -9.27
C GLY A 160 -0.20 -23.26 -9.00
N MET A 161 -1.06 -22.96 -9.98
CA MET A 161 -2.08 -21.89 -9.88
C MET A 161 -3.06 -22.08 -8.72
N HIS A 162 -3.38 -23.33 -8.39
CA HIS A 162 -4.29 -23.67 -7.31
C HIS A 162 -3.69 -23.40 -5.91
N GLY A 163 -2.39 -23.09 -5.83
CA GLY A 163 -1.74 -22.61 -4.61
C GLY A 163 -2.37 -21.33 -4.03
N THR A 164 -3.13 -20.58 -4.84
CA THR A 164 -3.96 -19.46 -4.38
C THR A 164 -4.93 -19.85 -3.25
N ALA A 165 -5.53 -21.04 -3.29
CA ALA A 165 -6.38 -21.54 -2.20
C ALA A 165 -5.60 -21.84 -0.92
N VAL A 166 -4.33 -22.26 -1.04
CA VAL A 166 -3.45 -22.51 0.12
C VAL A 166 -3.04 -21.19 0.78
N LEU A 167 -2.68 -20.18 -0.03
CA LEU A 167 -2.43 -18.81 0.46
C LEU A 167 -3.65 -18.26 1.22
N ALA A 168 -4.84 -18.41 0.63
CA ALA A 168 -6.10 -18.05 1.27
C ALA A 168 -6.32 -18.85 2.56
N GLY A 169 -6.08 -20.16 2.54
CA GLY A 169 -6.20 -21.06 3.68
C GLY A 169 -5.40 -20.60 4.91
N ILE A 170 -4.16 -20.14 4.72
CA ILE A 170 -3.34 -19.57 5.80
C ILE A 170 -4.06 -18.38 6.46
N VAL A 171 -4.61 -17.46 5.66
CA VAL A 171 -5.35 -16.31 6.17
C VAL A 171 -6.67 -16.70 6.82
N LEU A 172 -7.38 -17.67 6.24
CA LEU A 172 -8.64 -18.19 6.78
C LEU A 172 -8.46 -18.85 8.16
N VAL A 173 -7.29 -19.44 8.44
CA VAL A 173 -6.96 -19.97 9.79
C VAL A 173 -6.70 -18.84 10.78
N ILE A 174 -6.09 -17.73 10.33
CA ILE A 174 -5.80 -16.56 11.17
C ILE A 174 -7.10 -15.79 11.49
N ALA A 175 -8.05 -15.71 10.56
CA ALA A 175 -9.25 -14.87 10.68
C ALA A 175 -10.16 -15.16 11.91
N PRO A 176 -10.44 -16.42 12.32
CA PRO A 176 -11.15 -16.72 13.56
C PRO A 176 -10.42 -16.23 14.81
N LEU A 177 -9.08 -16.34 14.84
CA LEU A 177 -8.27 -15.80 15.93
C LEU A 177 -8.49 -14.28 16.02
N LEU A 178 -8.60 -13.59 14.88
CA LEU A 178 -8.94 -12.16 14.86
C LEU A 178 -10.29 -11.86 15.51
N TYR A 179 -11.31 -12.66 15.22
CA TYR A 179 -12.66 -12.49 15.77
C TYR A 179 -12.73 -12.65 17.29
N PHE A 180 -12.03 -13.65 17.83
CA PHE A 180 -12.02 -13.94 19.26
C PHE A 180 -11.11 -12.99 20.05
N LEU A 181 -9.98 -12.57 19.46
CA LEU A 181 -8.97 -11.74 20.13
C LEU A 181 -9.24 -10.24 20.05
N THR A 182 -10.00 -9.74 19.05
CA THR A 182 -10.35 -8.31 18.98
C THR A 182 -11.30 -7.87 20.10
N GLY A 183 -12.09 -8.78 20.69
CA GLY A 183 -13.05 -8.47 21.75
C GLY A 183 -14.14 -7.45 21.35
N ARG A 184 -15.10 -7.17 22.26
CA ARG A 184 -16.17 -6.15 22.05
C ARG A 184 -15.65 -4.70 22.04
N ALA A 185 -14.33 -4.49 22.03
CA ALA A 185 -13.66 -3.20 22.20
C ALA A 185 -13.73 -2.29 20.96
N VAL A 186 -14.08 -2.81 19.79
CA VAL A 186 -14.47 -1.99 18.63
C VAL A 186 -15.95 -1.61 18.75
N LYS A 187 -16.28 -0.89 19.84
CA LYS A 187 -17.57 -0.20 19.97
C LYS A 187 -17.32 1.28 19.72
N GLN A 188 -17.61 1.72 18.50
CA GLN A 188 -18.07 3.07 18.12
C GLN A 188 -18.50 2.99 16.64
N GLY A 189 -19.52 3.72 16.16
CA GLY A 189 -19.80 5.12 16.48
C GLY A 189 -21.10 5.48 17.21
N THR A 190 -20.96 6.52 18.04
CA THR A 190 -21.94 7.58 18.26
C THR A 190 -22.18 8.35 16.96
N ASN A 191 -23.44 8.70 16.67
CA ASN A 191 -23.86 9.63 15.62
C ASN A 191 -23.00 10.92 15.63
N LYS A 192 -22.00 11.00 14.79
CA LYS A 192 -21.50 12.29 14.30
C LYS A 192 -21.79 12.32 12.81
N GLU A 193 -22.67 13.22 12.41
CA GLU A 193 -22.92 13.46 10.99
C GLU A 193 -21.58 13.82 10.32
N ALA A 194 -21.15 12.97 9.39
CA ALA A 194 -19.97 13.26 8.59
C ALA A 194 -20.25 14.50 7.76
N ASN A 195 -19.55 15.60 8.04
CA ASN A 195 -19.64 16.79 7.23
C ASN A 195 -18.79 16.59 5.97
N TRP A 196 -19.47 16.41 4.83
CA TRP A 196 -18.85 16.20 3.51
C TRP A 196 -18.25 17.48 2.91
N ARG A 197 -18.40 18.64 3.56
CA ARG A 197 -17.80 19.89 3.09
C ARG A 197 -16.27 19.83 3.21
N ILE A 198 -15.61 19.87 2.07
CA ILE A 198 -14.15 19.92 1.95
C ILE A 198 -13.73 21.39 1.94
N GLU A 199 -13.05 21.83 2.99
CA GLU A 199 -12.42 23.16 3.06
C GLU A 199 -10.90 23.00 2.96
N LEU A 200 -10.34 23.52 1.87
CA LEU A 200 -8.89 23.52 1.64
C LEU A 200 -8.19 24.53 2.55
N ASN A 201 -6.98 24.18 2.95
CA ASN A 201 -6.14 25.01 3.78
C ASN A 201 -5.64 26.23 2.96
N PRO A 202 -5.91 27.48 3.39
CA PRO A 202 -5.47 28.69 2.69
C PRO A 202 -3.96 28.80 2.52
N LEU A 203 -3.17 28.05 3.30
CA LEU A 203 -1.73 27.96 3.15
C LEU A 203 -1.29 27.30 1.83
N PHE A 204 -2.19 26.54 1.17
CA PHE A 204 -1.92 25.91 -0.11
C PHE A 204 -2.48 26.78 -1.24
N THR A 205 -1.61 27.27 -2.10
CA THR A 205 -2.01 27.88 -3.38
C THR A 205 -2.59 26.80 -4.29
N THR A 206 -3.42 27.18 -5.28
CA THR A 206 -3.93 26.24 -6.29
C THR A 206 -2.80 25.45 -6.96
N ILE A 207 -1.66 26.11 -7.23
CA ILE A 207 -0.46 25.47 -7.79
C ILE A 207 0.09 24.41 -6.84
N ALA A 208 0.19 24.69 -5.54
CA ALA A 208 0.67 23.73 -4.55
C ALA A 208 -0.26 22.51 -4.40
N VAL A 209 -1.59 22.71 -4.50
CA VAL A 209 -2.57 21.62 -4.48
C VAL A 209 -2.40 20.72 -5.71
N VAL A 210 -2.36 21.31 -6.91
CA VAL A 210 -2.15 20.56 -8.15
C VAL A 210 -0.81 19.83 -8.13
N ALA A 211 0.27 20.52 -7.73
CA ALA A 211 1.59 19.91 -7.59
C ALA A 211 1.58 18.73 -6.62
N LEU A 212 0.89 18.84 -5.48
CA LEU A 212 0.79 17.75 -4.51
C LEU A 212 0.05 16.55 -5.10
N ILE A 213 -1.09 16.77 -5.76
CA ILE A 213 -1.84 15.70 -6.42
C ILE A 213 -0.98 14.99 -7.48
N VAL A 214 -0.27 15.76 -8.30
CA VAL A 214 0.61 15.20 -9.35
C VAL A 214 1.78 14.43 -8.73
N VAL A 215 2.47 15.00 -7.74
CA VAL A 215 3.58 14.34 -7.02
C VAL A 215 3.11 13.03 -6.40
N MET A 216 1.96 13.03 -5.73
CA MET A 216 1.40 11.83 -5.11
C MET A 216 1.03 10.77 -6.15
N SER A 217 0.43 11.20 -7.27
CA SER A 217 0.02 10.30 -8.37
C SER A 217 1.23 9.68 -9.06
N LEU A 218 2.27 10.46 -9.37
CA LEU A 218 3.51 9.97 -9.97
C LEU A 218 4.23 8.99 -9.06
N ARG A 219 4.35 9.31 -7.77
CA ARG A 219 4.95 8.40 -6.79
C ARG A 219 4.16 7.11 -6.67
N ALA A 220 2.84 7.18 -6.58
CA ALA A 220 1.97 6.01 -6.49
C ALA A 220 2.08 5.15 -7.76
N TRP A 221 2.05 5.76 -8.95
CA TRP A 221 2.28 5.07 -10.21
C TRP A 221 3.63 4.35 -10.20
N GLY A 222 4.73 5.08 -9.98
CA GLY A 222 6.06 4.50 -9.98
C GLY A 222 6.20 3.33 -9.00
N SER A 223 5.69 3.48 -7.78
CA SER A 223 5.79 2.45 -6.74
C SER A 223 4.92 1.21 -7.04
N GLU A 224 3.67 1.40 -7.46
CA GLU A 224 2.75 0.29 -7.71
C GLU A 224 3.11 -0.48 -8.99
N SER A 225 3.49 0.23 -10.07
CA SER A 225 3.97 -0.40 -11.30
C SER A 225 5.25 -1.18 -11.07
N PHE A 226 6.17 -0.61 -10.29
CA PHE A 226 7.38 -1.31 -9.88
C PHE A 226 7.05 -2.60 -9.12
N SER A 227 6.23 -2.51 -8.06
CA SER A 227 5.84 -3.70 -7.29
C SER A 227 5.10 -4.74 -8.12
N SER A 228 4.39 -4.33 -9.17
CA SER A 228 3.57 -5.21 -10.01
C SER A 228 4.38 -5.96 -11.08
N PHE A 229 5.37 -5.30 -11.69
CA PHE A 229 6.06 -5.82 -12.88
C PHE A 229 7.52 -6.23 -12.63
N VAL A 230 8.13 -5.89 -11.50
CA VAL A 230 9.51 -6.30 -11.17
C VAL A 230 9.70 -7.81 -11.19
N PRO A 231 8.83 -8.63 -10.55
CA PRO A 231 8.99 -10.08 -10.65
C PRO A 231 8.98 -10.57 -12.10
N GLN A 232 8.06 -10.04 -12.90
CA GLN A 232 7.93 -10.39 -14.32
C GLN A 232 9.18 -10.00 -15.10
N PHE A 233 9.70 -8.79 -14.89
CA PHE A 233 10.90 -8.30 -15.55
C PHE A 233 12.09 -9.22 -15.28
N PHE A 234 12.29 -9.61 -14.01
CA PHE A 234 13.43 -10.44 -13.68
C PHE A 234 13.31 -11.87 -14.21
N VAL A 235 12.11 -12.42 -14.34
CA VAL A 235 11.91 -13.73 -14.98
C VAL A 235 12.06 -13.64 -16.50
N ASP A 236 11.33 -12.73 -17.16
CA ASP A 236 11.25 -12.68 -18.63
C ASP A 236 12.50 -12.07 -19.29
N ILE A 237 13.15 -11.10 -18.64
CA ILE A 237 14.26 -10.34 -19.22
C ILE A 237 15.60 -10.74 -18.60
N ALA A 238 15.68 -10.80 -17.27
CA ALA A 238 16.92 -11.14 -16.57
C ALA A 238 17.19 -12.65 -16.46
N GLY A 239 16.22 -13.50 -16.82
CA GLY A 239 16.34 -14.96 -16.79
C GLY A 239 16.40 -15.56 -15.38
N PHE A 240 15.91 -14.83 -14.37
CA PHE A 240 15.84 -15.34 -13.00
C PHE A 240 14.82 -16.46 -12.88
N SER A 241 15.03 -17.35 -11.91
CA SER A 241 13.96 -18.22 -11.43
C SER A 241 12.84 -17.39 -10.79
N LYS A 242 11.61 -17.94 -10.79
CA LYS A 242 10.47 -17.34 -10.10
C LYS A 242 10.76 -17.09 -8.61
N ALA A 243 11.56 -17.95 -7.98
CA ALA A 243 11.97 -17.82 -6.59
C ALA A 243 12.91 -16.63 -6.36
N GLU A 244 13.93 -16.45 -7.20
CA GLU A 244 14.86 -15.31 -7.12
C GLU A 244 14.15 -13.97 -7.36
N ALA A 245 13.30 -13.90 -8.38
CA ALA A 245 12.51 -12.70 -8.68
C ALA A 245 11.56 -12.31 -7.54
N SER A 246 10.98 -13.32 -6.89
CA SER A 246 10.12 -13.12 -5.71
C SER A 246 10.91 -12.70 -4.48
N LEU A 247 12.09 -13.29 -4.25
CA LEU A 247 12.99 -12.89 -3.16
C LEU A 247 13.45 -11.44 -3.33
N LEU A 248 13.81 -11.03 -4.54
CA LEU A 248 14.20 -9.65 -4.83
C LEU A 248 13.06 -8.68 -4.49
N SER A 249 11.84 -9.01 -4.92
CA SER A 249 10.65 -8.20 -4.66
C SER A 249 10.32 -8.11 -3.17
N SER A 250 10.41 -9.23 -2.44
CA SER A 250 10.27 -9.27 -0.98
C SER A 250 11.32 -8.43 -0.26
N LEU A 251 12.60 -8.54 -0.65
CA LEU A 251 13.69 -7.76 -0.07
C LEU A 251 13.44 -6.25 -0.22
N MET A 252 12.93 -5.83 -1.37
CA MET A 252 12.59 -4.43 -1.63
C MET A 252 11.41 -3.92 -0.81
N LEU A 253 10.34 -4.72 -0.73
CA LEU A 253 9.17 -4.37 0.09
C LEU A 253 9.52 -4.33 1.58
N PHE A 254 10.43 -5.22 2.02
CA PHE A 254 10.96 -5.22 3.36
C PHE A 254 11.71 -3.91 3.65
N THR A 255 12.68 -3.51 2.83
CA THR A 255 13.43 -2.27 3.08
C THR A 255 12.60 -1.01 2.87
N LEU A 256 11.56 -1.05 2.03
CA LEU A 256 10.56 0.00 1.92
C LEU A 256 9.90 0.31 3.27
N ALA A 257 9.56 -0.72 4.05
CA ALA A 257 8.99 -0.55 5.39
C ALA A 257 9.91 0.27 6.31
N PHE A 258 11.22 -0.05 6.33
CA PHE A 258 12.22 0.68 7.12
C PHE A 258 12.45 2.10 6.59
N GLY A 259 12.44 2.25 5.26
CA GLY A 259 12.48 3.52 4.58
C GLY A 259 11.36 4.43 5.06
N SER A 260 10.12 3.95 5.12
CA SER A 260 8.98 4.71 5.60
C SER A 260 9.12 5.17 7.05
N ILE A 261 9.58 4.30 7.97
CA ILE A 261 9.80 4.71 9.36
C ILE A 261 10.87 5.82 9.42
N THR A 262 11.99 5.62 8.73
CA THR A 262 13.13 6.54 8.76
C THR A 262 12.79 7.87 8.08
N GLY A 263 12.08 7.84 6.97
CA GLY A 263 11.65 9.03 6.23
C GLY A 263 10.70 9.91 7.04
N GLY A 264 9.80 9.32 7.82
CA GLY A 264 8.95 10.07 8.76
C GLY A 264 9.77 10.79 9.83
N ILE A 265 10.67 10.07 10.51
CA ILE A 265 11.55 10.63 11.54
C ILE A 265 12.44 11.74 10.96
N LEU A 266 12.99 11.52 9.76
CA LEU A 266 13.86 12.49 9.11
C LEU A 266 13.07 13.73 8.68
N ALA A 267 11.84 13.57 8.20
CA ALA A 267 10.98 14.68 7.79
C ALA A 267 10.66 15.62 8.95
N ASP A 268 10.48 15.08 10.17
CA ASP A 268 10.29 15.88 11.37
C ASP A 268 11.53 16.71 11.75
N ARG A 269 12.73 16.23 11.38
CA ARG A 269 14.01 16.89 11.72
C ARG A 269 14.46 17.90 10.66
N ILE A 270 14.41 17.53 9.38
CA ILE A 270 14.98 18.34 8.29
C ILE A 270 13.95 18.88 7.31
N GLY A 271 12.66 18.52 7.48
CA GLY A 271 11.54 18.99 6.67
C GLY A 271 11.06 17.99 5.61
N ALA A 272 9.73 17.91 5.43
CA ALA A 272 9.08 16.97 4.52
C ALA A 272 9.54 17.11 3.06
N VAL A 273 9.59 18.34 2.54
CA VAL A 273 10.01 18.62 1.14
C VAL A 273 11.42 18.10 0.87
N ARG A 274 12.37 18.31 1.78
CA ARG A 274 13.76 17.86 1.61
C ARG A 274 13.85 16.34 1.58
N VAL A 275 13.16 15.65 2.49
CA VAL A 275 13.15 14.18 2.54
C VAL A 275 12.52 13.59 1.28
N MET A 276 11.36 14.10 0.85
CA MET A 276 10.70 13.65 -0.38
C MET A 276 11.60 13.88 -1.60
N ALA A 277 12.15 15.09 -1.78
CA ALA A 277 12.98 15.41 -2.94
C ALA A 277 14.25 14.56 -2.99
N THR A 278 14.99 14.46 -1.88
CA THR A 278 16.25 13.69 -1.83
C THR A 278 16.01 12.19 -2.03
N SER A 279 15.01 11.61 -1.37
CA SER A 279 14.72 10.19 -1.52
C SER A 279 14.22 9.82 -2.93
N MET A 280 13.40 10.66 -3.56
CA MET A 280 12.96 10.43 -4.94
C MET A 280 14.07 10.66 -5.96
N LEU A 281 14.94 11.66 -5.73
CA LEU A 281 16.12 11.90 -6.57
C LEU A 281 17.10 10.74 -6.52
N LEU A 282 17.31 10.13 -5.34
CA LEU A 282 18.13 8.92 -5.19
C LEU A 282 17.44 7.67 -5.75
N ALA A 283 16.11 7.57 -5.63
CA ALA A 283 15.37 6.43 -6.16
C ALA A 283 15.47 6.31 -7.68
N ALA A 284 15.52 7.42 -8.44
CA ALA A 284 15.63 7.40 -9.90
C ALA A 284 16.86 6.61 -10.43
N PRO A 285 18.12 6.95 -10.09
CA PRO A 285 19.28 6.20 -10.56
C PRO A 285 19.34 4.79 -9.99
N LEU A 286 18.84 4.55 -8.76
CA LEU A 286 18.77 3.20 -8.19
C LEU A 286 17.78 2.31 -8.95
N MET A 287 16.64 2.86 -9.36
CA MET A 287 15.63 2.19 -10.18
C MET A 287 16.14 1.86 -11.56
N ALA A 288 16.81 2.82 -12.22
CA ALA A 288 17.50 2.57 -13.48
C ALA A 288 18.57 1.48 -13.32
N ALA A 289 19.39 1.54 -12.27
CA ALA A 289 20.45 0.57 -12.02
C ALA A 289 19.91 -0.85 -11.82
N VAL A 290 18.80 -1.04 -11.08
CA VAL A 290 18.19 -2.37 -10.90
C VAL A 290 17.83 -3.01 -12.25
N PHE A 291 17.25 -2.23 -13.17
CA PHE A 291 16.85 -2.75 -14.49
C PHE A 291 18.01 -2.87 -15.48
N LEU A 292 18.98 -1.93 -15.45
CA LEU A 292 20.17 -1.97 -16.30
C LEU A 292 21.13 -3.12 -15.93
N LEU A 293 21.25 -3.43 -14.64
CA LEU A 293 22.07 -4.56 -14.19
C LEU A 293 21.45 -5.88 -14.66
N GLY A 294 20.13 -6.04 -14.50
CA GLY A 294 19.39 -7.18 -15.03
C GLY A 294 19.96 -8.54 -14.62
N ASP A 295 20.61 -8.63 -13.46
CA ASP A 295 21.29 -9.83 -12.98
C ASP A 295 21.37 -9.85 -11.44
N ALA A 296 22.12 -10.80 -10.87
CA ALA A 296 22.25 -11.00 -9.43
C ALA A 296 22.75 -9.74 -8.68
N ARG A 297 23.41 -8.78 -9.35
CA ARG A 297 23.83 -7.53 -8.73
C ARG A 297 22.66 -6.64 -8.34
N ALA A 298 21.47 -6.86 -8.92
CA ALA A 298 20.24 -6.19 -8.51
C ALA A 298 19.94 -6.39 -7.01
N PHE A 299 20.32 -7.53 -6.40
CA PHE A 299 20.16 -7.77 -4.96
C PHE A 299 20.95 -6.79 -4.08
N TRP A 300 22.02 -6.18 -4.59
CA TRP A 300 22.77 -5.15 -3.85
C TRP A 300 22.09 -3.78 -3.91
N VAL A 301 21.41 -3.48 -5.02
CA VAL A 301 20.80 -2.15 -5.27
C VAL A 301 19.36 -2.08 -4.76
N ALA A 302 18.61 -3.17 -4.93
CA ALA A 302 17.21 -3.31 -4.54
C ALA A 302 16.91 -2.86 -3.09
N PRO A 303 17.70 -3.24 -2.06
CA PRO A 303 17.49 -2.76 -0.69
C PRO A 303 17.44 -1.24 -0.57
N PHE A 304 18.38 -0.53 -1.23
CA PHE A 304 18.47 0.92 -1.17
C PHE A 304 17.33 1.59 -1.93
N LEU A 305 16.93 1.01 -3.07
CA LEU A 305 15.78 1.49 -3.82
C LEU A 305 14.48 1.36 -3.01
N GLY A 306 14.25 0.20 -2.39
CA GLY A 306 13.11 0.00 -1.51
C GLY A 306 13.07 1.03 -0.39
N PHE A 307 14.20 1.21 0.31
CA PHE A 307 14.34 2.21 1.38
C PHE A 307 14.04 3.64 0.90
N CYS A 308 14.60 4.07 -0.23
CA CYS A 308 14.36 5.41 -0.77
C CYS A 308 12.89 5.62 -1.17
N ASN A 309 12.27 4.64 -1.82
CA ASN A 309 10.85 4.72 -2.15
C ASN A 309 9.95 4.78 -0.89
N GLY A 310 10.32 4.03 0.14
CA GLY A 310 9.64 4.07 1.44
C GLY A 310 9.74 5.44 2.13
N ALA A 311 10.91 6.08 2.10
CA ALA A 311 11.17 7.31 2.82
C ALA A 311 10.34 8.52 2.37
N ALA A 312 9.94 8.57 1.10
CA ALA A 312 9.09 9.64 0.58
C ALA A 312 7.63 9.57 1.07
N TRP A 313 7.15 8.40 1.49
CA TRP A 313 5.72 8.16 1.71
C TRP A 313 5.12 8.90 2.92
N PRO A 314 5.61 8.71 4.16
CA PRO A 314 5.04 9.41 5.32
C PRO A 314 5.01 10.94 5.21
N PRO A 315 6.09 11.64 4.80
CA PRO A 315 6.02 13.11 4.66
C PRO A 315 5.00 13.56 3.63
N MET A 316 4.84 12.81 2.54
CA MET A 316 3.83 13.07 1.51
C MET A 316 2.42 12.91 2.06
N LEU A 317 2.17 11.84 2.83
CA LEU A 317 0.90 11.61 3.50
C LEU A 317 0.56 12.75 4.47
N VAL A 318 1.49 13.12 5.35
CA VAL A 318 1.28 14.22 6.32
C VAL A 318 1.00 15.54 5.60
N MET A 319 1.69 15.82 4.50
CA MET A 319 1.44 17.01 3.70
C MET A 319 0.03 17.01 3.08
N ALA A 320 -0.42 15.88 2.54
CA ALA A 320 -1.78 15.73 2.02
C ALA A 320 -2.85 15.91 3.10
N GLN A 321 -2.61 15.42 4.31
CA GLN A 321 -3.52 15.63 5.44
C GLN A 321 -3.58 17.11 5.86
N SER A 322 -2.46 17.82 5.73
CA SER A 322 -2.39 19.25 6.07
C SER A 322 -3.14 20.15 5.08
N LEU A 323 -3.47 19.64 3.88
CA LEU A 323 -4.32 20.33 2.90
C LEU A 323 -5.75 20.53 3.40
N PHE A 324 -6.25 19.66 4.27
CA PHE A 324 -7.62 19.71 4.77
C PHE A 324 -7.62 20.20 6.22
N HIS A 325 -7.86 21.50 6.47
CA HIS A 325 -7.70 22.06 7.82
C HIS A 325 -8.90 21.78 8.76
N LYS A 326 -10.07 21.56 8.17
CA LYS A 326 -11.36 21.27 8.79
C LYS A 326 -11.84 19.99 8.12
N ASN A 327 -12.43 19.08 8.89
CA ASN A 327 -12.83 17.76 8.40
C ASN A 327 -11.66 16.91 7.86
N ARG A 328 -10.50 16.97 8.55
CA ARG A 328 -9.27 16.22 8.22
C ARG A 328 -9.52 14.76 7.85
N GLY A 329 -10.44 14.07 8.53
CA GLY A 329 -10.76 12.66 8.26
C GLY A 329 -11.28 12.41 6.85
N VAL A 330 -12.32 13.16 6.42
CA VAL A 330 -12.93 13.02 5.09
C VAL A 330 -11.94 13.42 4.00
N GLY A 331 -11.26 14.55 4.16
CA GLY A 331 -10.26 15.02 3.19
C GLY A 331 -9.08 14.03 3.02
N SER A 332 -8.59 13.47 4.13
CA SER A 332 -7.53 12.46 4.09
C SER A 332 -7.97 11.18 3.38
N GLY A 333 -9.23 10.74 3.59
CA GLY A 333 -9.80 9.58 2.92
C GLY A 333 -9.93 9.78 1.40
N VAL A 334 -10.42 10.94 0.97
CA VAL A 334 -10.52 11.28 -0.46
C VAL A 334 -9.13 11.35 -1.11
N ALA A 335 -8.17 12.01 -0.46
CA ALA A 335 -6.81 12.12 -1.01
C ALA A 335 -6.11 10.76 -1.09
N LEU A 336 -6.18 9.93 -0.06
CA LEU A 336 -5.58 8.59 -0.07
C LEU A 336 -6.24 7.66 -1.10
N GLY A 337 -7.57 7.64 -1.13
CA GLY A 337 -8.32 6.84 -2.09
C GLY A 337 -7.98 7.20 -3.54
N PHE A 338 -7.89 8.51 -3.83
CA PHE A 338 -7.46 9.00 -5.14
C PHE A 338 -6.03 8.56 -5.47
N VAL A 339 -5.08 8.70 -4.54
CA VAL A 339 -3.67 8.41 -4.80
C VAL A 339 -3.42 6.94 -5.09
N PHE A 340 -4.03 6.03 -4.34
CA PHE A 340 -3.91 4.60 -4.63
C PHE A 340 -4.63 4.21 -5.93
N ALA A 341 -5.75 4.86 -6.25
CA ALA A 341 -6.42 4.67 -7.55
C ALA A 341 -5.54 5.13 -8.72
N MET A 342 -4.84 6.26 -8.57
CA MET A 342 -3.85 6.72 -9.55
C MET A 342 -2.67 5.75 -9.67
N GLY A 343 -2.25 5.14 -8.57
CA GLY A 343 -1.30 4.02 -8.59
C GLY A 343 -1.81 2.86 -9.45
N GLY A 344 -3.04 2.41 -9.24
CA GLY A 344 -3.69 1.36 -10.04
C GLY A 344 -3.83 1.72 -11.53
N LEU A 345 -4.22 2.96 -11.84
CA LEU A 345 -4.25 3.45 -13.22
C LEU A 345 -2.85 3.47 -13.85
N GLY A 346 -1.83 3.84 -13.06
CA GLY A 346 -0.43 3.76 -13.44
C GLY A 346 0.01 2.35 -13.78
N VAL A 347 -0.40 1.35 -12.99
CA VAL A 347 -0.15 -0.08 -13.25
C VAL A 347 -0.81 -0.51 -14.58
N ASN A 348 -2.05 -0.08 -14.84
CA ASN A 348 -2.72 -0.36 -16.12
C ASN A 348 -1.94 0.23 -17.30
N LEU A 349 -1.53 1.50 -17.19
CA LEU A 349 -0.75 2.19 -18.21
C LEU A 349 0.59 1.52 -18.43
N THR A 350 1.29 1.15 -17.36
CA THR A 350 2.57 0.42 -17.46
C THR A 350 2.38 -0.92 -18.14
N GLY A 351 1.34 -1.69 -17.82
CA GLY A 351 1.07 -2.97 -18.48
C GLY A 351 0.84 -2.80 -19.98
N TRP A 352 0.07 -1.78 -20.38
CA TRP A 352 -0.14 -1.46 -21.79
C TRP A 352 1.17 -1.04 -22.50
N LEU A 353 1.97 -0.16 -21.87
CA LEU A 353 3.27 0.25 -22.41
C LEU A 353 4.27 -0.92 -22.51
N ALA A 354 4.17 -1.88 -21.61
CA ALA A 354 5.05 -3.05 -21.55
C ALA A 354 4.76 -4.08 -22.65
N GLU A 355 3.64 -3.98 -23.37
CA GLU A 355 3.37 -4.85 -24.52
C GLU A 355 4.47 -4.73 -25.59
N PRO A 356 4.87 -5.84 -26.25
CA PRO A 356 5.88 -5.80 -27.31
C PRO A 356 5.51 -4.90 -28.49
N THR A 357 4.21 -4.71 -28.74
CA THR A 357 3.70 -3.82 -29.80
C THR A 357 3.77 -2.33 -29.43
N GLN A 358 4.09 -2.02 -28.17
CA GLN A 358 4.26 -0.66 -27.66
C GLN A 358 5.76 -0.40 -27.40
N LEU A 359 6.19 -0.33 -26.13
CA LEU A 359 7.59 -0.12 -25.77
C LEU A 359 8.31 -1.43 -25.45
N GLY A 360 7.58 -2.49 -25.09
CA GLY A 360 8.14 -3.70 -24.50
C GLY A 360 8.47 -3.53 -23.01
N LEU A 361 8.50 -4.66 -22.27
CA LEU A 361 8.64 -4.69 -20.82
C LEU A 361 9.89 -3.96 -20.32
N TYR A 362 11.03 -4.16 -20.99
CA TYR A 362 12.29 -3.52 -20.61
C TYR A 362 12.20 -1.99 -20.66
N ASN A 363 11.76 -1.43 -21.79
CA ASN A 363 11.67 0.02 -21.96
C ASN A 363 10.58 0.63 -21.08
N ALA A 364 9.47 -0.08 -20.87
CA ALA A 364 8.43 0.36 -19.94
C ALA A 364 8.96 0.45 -18.50
N MET A 365 9.77 -0.52 -18.05
CA MET A 365 10.41 -0.47 -16.73
C MET A 365 11.48 0.62 -16.65
N MET A 366 12.28 0.82 -17.71
CA MET A 366 13.24 1.92 -17.77
C MET A 366 12.57 3.29 -17.73
N LEU A 367 11.42 3.47 -18.39
CA LEU A 367 10.63 4.70 -18.30
C LEU A 367 10.18 5.00 -16.87
N LEU A 368 9.83 3.97 -16.09
CA LEU A 368 9.48 4.15 -14.67
C LEU A 368 10.63 4.75 -13.85
N SER A 369 11.90 4.51 -14.21
CA SER A 369 13.05 5.11 -13.51
C SER A 369 13.11 6.64 -13.64
N VAL A 370 12.43 7.23 -14.63
CA VAL A 370 12.33 8.68 -14.82
C VAL A 370 11.25 9.28 -13.91
N VAL A 371 10.25 8.49 -13.50
CA VAL A 371 9.11 8.97 -12.69
C VAL A 371 9.56 9.54 -11.33
N PRO A 372 10.46 8.90 -10.55
CA PRO A 372 10.98 9.49 -9.32
C PRO A 372 11.75 10.79 -9.55
N LEU A 373 12.43 10.94 -10.68
CA LEU A 373 13.15 12.18 -11.01
C LEU A 373 12.17 13.34 -11.23
N ILE A 374 11.11 13.12 -12.02
CA ILE A 374 10.04 14.10 -12.22
C ILE A 374 9.35 14.43 -10.89
N THR A 375 9.09 13.41 -10.07
CA THR A 375 8.52 13.57 -8.73
C THR A 375 9.40 14.47 -7.86
N ALA A 376 10.72 14.23 -7.83
CA ALA A 376 11.67 15.02 -7.04
C ALA A 376 11.69 16.50 -7.46
N MET A 377 11.61 16.78 -8.77
CA MET A 377 11.57 18.16 -9.28
C MET A 377 10.28 18.88 -8.86
N LEU A 378 9.12 18.22 -8.98
CA LEU A 378 7.82 18.82 -8.64
C LEU A 378 7.63 19.01 -7.14
N VAL A 379 8.32 18.22 -6.29
CA VAL A 379 8.29 18.37 -4.83
C VAL A 379 8.73 19.78 -4.39
N PHE A 380 9.60 20.47 -5.13
CA PHE A 380 10.02 21.84 -4.79
C PHE A 380 8.92 22.88 -4.94
N LEU A 381 7.83 22.57 -5.67
CA LEU A 381 6.65 23.43 -5.78
C LEU A 381 5.74 23.33 -4.54
N LEU A 382 6.04 22.40 -3.62
CA LEU A 382 5.27 22.17 -2.41
C LEU A 382 5.73 23.11 -1.28
N PRO A 383 4.82 23.49 -0.37
CA PRO A 383 5.16 24.37 0.74
C PRO A 383 6.21 23.73 1.67
N ALA A 384 7.31 24.44 1.92
CA ALA A 384 8.45 23.97 2.71
C ALA A 384 8.13 23.65 4.18
N ARG A 385 7.06 24.26 4.73
CA ARG A 385 6.54 23.94 6.06
C ARG A 385 5.30 23.06 5.91
N SER A 386 5.44 21.77 6.19
CA SER A 386 4.32 21.01 6.75
C SER A 386 3.90 21.77 8.00
N ALA A 387 2.71 22.38 7.97
CA ALA A 387 2.17 23.04 9.15
C ALA A 387 2.18 22.00 10.27
N LYS A 388 3.03 22.21 11.30
CA LYS A 388 2.92 21.44 12.54
C LYS A 388 1.43 21.41 12.88
N PRO A 389 0.83 20.25 13.22
CA PRO A 389 -0.54 20.25 13.71
C PRO A 389 -0.60 21.31 14.81
N ALA A 390 -1.40 22.36 14.61
CA ALA A 390 -1.61 23.38 15.62
C ALA A 390 -1.97 22.64 16.91
N VAL A 391 -1.15 22.79 17.94
CA VAL A 391 -1.52 22.37 19.29
C VAL A 391 -2.85 23.04 19.56
N MET A 392 -3.89 22.25 19.83
CA MET A 392 -5.21 22.79 20.17
C MET A 392 -5.03 23.83 21.28
N PRO A 393 -5.45 25.09 21.10
CA PRO A 393 -5.55 26.03 22.21
C PRO A 393 -6.55 25.41 23.21
N GLY A 394 -6.05 24.86 24.32
CA GLY A 394 -6.88 24.17 25.32
C GLY A 394 -6.25 22.94 25.99
N GLN A 395 -5.15 22.39 25.48
CA GLN A 395 -4.38 21.36 26.19
C GLN A 395 -3.13 21.97 26.86
N ALA A 396 -3.35 22.94 27.74
CA ALA A 396 -2.35 23.26 28.73
C ALA A 396 -2.31 22.09 29.73
N VAL A 397 -1.21 21.33 29.70
CA VAL A 397 -0.88 20.38 30.77
C VAL A 397 -0.80 21.21 32.06
N PRO A 398 -1.56 20.92 33.13
CA PRO A 398 -1.36 21.60 34.39
C PRO A 398 0.02 21.21 34.88
N VAL A 399 0.91 22.21 34.92
CA VAL A 399 2.18 22.11 35.65
C VAL A 399 1.80 21.90 37.11
N LYS A 400 2.01 20.68 37.62
CA LYS A 400 1.95 20.43 39.06
C LYS A 400 3.14 21.15 39.68
N GLY A 401 2.84 22.22 40.43
CA GLY A 401 3.73 22.78 41.44
C GLY A 401 3.80 21.88 42.67
#